data_AF-A0A7L1V4J8-F1
#
_entry.id   AF-A0A7L1V4J8-F1
#
_cell.length_a   1.000
_cell.length_b   1.000
_cell.length_c   1.000
_cell.angle_alpha   90.00
_cell.angle_beta   90.00
_cell.angle_gamma   90.00
#
_symmetry.space_group_name_H-M   'P 1'
#
loop_
_entity.id
_entity.type
_entity.pdbx_description
1 polymer ?
#
loop_
_entity_poly.entity_id
_entity_poly.type
_entity_poly.pdbx_seq_one_letter_code
_entity_poly.pdbx_strand_id
1 'polypeptide(L)'
;VNRAADFMATLRLTYPYTDTLCEKDFEWLFDCPETKQFLECFCSMVGLENVLSPAEVQAYEALLAAGKPILEGDALEDALWLCCQAPWLPSSIAEEEPSPEALQQELKHYHDCQLWRYRKLQPWTNKLQQEQKYLEEEEKVVKQELRMAHMDLKAKIFKTRTVLSQVSKAAEQVSECHGSMGMGQLPTLLCQTDLTPYLEQEQQATDAFESFIQQFLPESVQAPDIWEANGSQEVTERRDSKKTSTPKGLGTDEDKLLEDQYSFWKELGRIETAHICARMEVIVTAAEVEGTCAALEWAQRTLEALEDNQQAVEAELQSQAAVLQRQLRALRFDIRQALTQQLPALLKAEARRLGRPILHRHYSREAAR
;
A
#
# COMPACT_ATOMS: atom_id res chain seq x y z
N VAL A 1 23.43 -18.55 -21.73
CA VAL A 1 24.09 -18.98 -20.48
C VAL A 1 22.98 -19.30 -19.51
N ASN A 2 22.99 -20.48 -18.89
CA ASN A 2 21.92 -20.84 -17.95
C ASN A 2 22.14 -20.08 -16.65
N ARG A 3 21.31 -19.08 -16.34
CA ARG A 3 21.50 -18.20 -15.18
C ARG A 3 21.42 -18.96 -13.86
N ALA A 4 20.61 -20.02 -13.81
CA ALA A 4 20.54 -20.92 -12.68
C ALA A 4 21.85 -21.71 -12.49
N ALA A 5 22.52 -22.12 -13.58
CA ALA A 5 23.85 -22.75 -13.50
C ALA A 5 24.90 -21.81 -12.93
N ASP A 6 24.91 -20.55 -13.39
CA ASP A 6 25.85 -19.53 -12.90
C ASP A 6 25.64 -19.30 -11.39
N PHE A 7 24.39 -19.18 -10.96
CA PHE A 7 24.05 -19.06 -9.55
C PHE A 7 24.48 -20.27 -8.71
N MET A 8 24.22 -21.49 -9.19
CA MET A 8 24.68 -22.71 -8.52
C MET A 8 26.20 -22.80 -8.45
N ALA A 9 26.92 -22.36 -9.48
CA ALA A 9 28.38 -22.30 -9.48
C ALA A 9 28.90 -21.32 -8.42
N THR A 10 28.27 -20.14 -8.29
CA THR A 10 28.60 -19.17 -7.24
C THR A 10 28.24 -19.69 -5.84
N LEU A 11 27.08 -20.34 -5.68
CA LEU A 11 26.62 -20.86 -4.40
C LEU A 11 27.57 -21.95 -3.84
N ARG A 12 28.16 -22.77 -4.73
CA ARG A 12 29.16 -23.78 -4.37
C ARG A 12 30.40 -23.21 -3.70
N LEU A 13 30.70 -21.92 -3.92
CA LEU A 13 31.83 -21.27 -3.29
C LEU A 13 31.55 -20.91 -1.83
N THR A 14 30.30 -20.63 -1.47
CA THR A 14 29.95 -20.07 -0.15
C THR A 14 29.10 -20.99 0.72
N TYR A 15 28.40 -21.96 0.11
CA TYR A 15 27.44 -22.80 0.81
C TYR A 15 27.88 -24.28 0.86
N PRO A 16 28.10 -24.85 2.06
CA PRO A 16 28.70 -26.18 2.21
C PRO A 16 27.78 -27.35 1.82
N TYR A 17 26.46 -27.15 1.70
CA TYR A 17 25.50 -28.21 1.36
C TYR A 17 24.98 -28.14 -0.08
N THR A 18 25.73 -27.49 -0.98
CA THR A 18 25.35 -27.33 -2.39
C THR A 18 25.20 -28.65 -3.16
N ASP A 19 25.81 -29.74 -2.68
CA ASP A 19 25.67 -31.07 -3.29
C ASP A 19 24.25 -31.65 -3.19
N THR A 20 23.42 -31.11 -2.30
CA THR A 20 22.00 -31.53 -2.13
C THR A 20 21.02 -30.73 -2.97
N LEU A 21 21.47 -29.67 -3.64
CA LEU A 21 20.63 -28.70 -4.32
C LEU A 21 20.71 -28.86 -5.84
N CYS A 22 19.56 -28.82 -6.54
CA CYS A 22 19.52 -28.93 -8.00
C CYS A 22 19.36 -27.55 -8.65
N GLU A 23 20.04 -27.33 -9.78
CA GLU A 23 19.92 -26.09 -10.58
C GLU A 23 18.47 -25.73 -10.93
N LYS A 24 17.65 -26.74 -11.23
CA LYS A 24 16.24 -26.56 -11.60
C LYS A 24 15.39 -25.98 -10.48
N ASP A 25 15.80 -26.18 -9.23
CA ASP A 25 15.08 -25.68 -8.06
C ASP A 25 15.18 -24.15 -7.92
N PHE A 26 16.06 -23.50 -8.70
CA PHE A 26 16.34 -22.07 -8.62
C PHE A 26 15.97 -21.29 -9.89
N GLU A 27 15.45 -21.95 -10.95
CA GLU A 27 15.06 -21.26 -12.18
C GLU A 27 13.99 -20.19 -11.92
N TRP A 28 13.01 -20.48 -11.06
CA TRP A 28 11.90 -19.57 -10.72
C TRP A 28 12.35 -18.27 -10.04
N LEU A 29 13.52 -18.24 -9.40
CA LEU A 29 14.02 -17.03 -8.74
C LEU A 29 14.43 -15.94 -9.73
N PHE A 30 14.67 -16.30 -10.99
CA PHE A 30 15.01 -15.35 -12.05
C PHE A 30 13.78 -14.78 -12.77
N ASP A 31 12.58 -15.28 -12.47
CA ASP A 31 11.32 -14.80 -13.05
C ASP A 31 10.82 -13.52 -12.35
N CYS A 32 11.24 -13.29 -11.11
CA CYS A 32 10.96 -12.06 -10.35
C CYS A 32 12.02 -10.98 -10.66
N PRO A 33 11.63 -9.78 -11.14
CA PRO A 33 12.59 -8.75 -11.55
C PRO A 33 13.46 -8.23 -10.39
N GLU A 34 12.91 -8.11 -9.17
CA GLU A 34 13.64 -7.68 -7.98
C GLU A 34 14.69 -8.72 -7.57
N THR A 35 14.29 -10.00 -7.54
CA THR A 35 15.19 -11.10 -7.17
C THR A 35 16.26 -11.33 -8.22
N LYS A 36 15.93 -11.16 -9.50
CA LYS A 36 16.87 -11.26 -10.61
C LYS A 36 18.02 -10.26 -10.51
N GLN A 37 17.74 -8.99 -10.17
CA GLN A 37 18.80 -7.98 -10.01
C GLN A 37 19.78 -8.35 -8.90
N PHE A 38 19.26 -8.82 -7.77
CA PHE A 38 20.07 -9.31 -6.67
C PHE A 38 20.93 -10.51 -7.10
N LEU A 39 20.34 -11.49 -7.78
CA LEU A 39 21.06 -12.69 -8.21
C LEU A 39 22.13 -12.40 -9.26
N GLU A 40 21.86 -11.53 -10.22
CA GLU A 40 22.87 -11.07 -11.18
C GLU A 40 24.04 -10.36 -10.47
N CYS A 41 23.74 -9.52 -9.47
CA CYS A 41 24.76 -8.90 -8.63
C CYS A 41 25.56 -9.96 -7.86
N PHE A 42 24.89 -10.88 -7.17
CA PHE A 42 25.51 -11.94 -6.38
C PHE A 42 26.47 -12.80 -7.23
N CYS A 43 26.01 -13.29 -8.39
CA CYS A 43 26.82 -14.13 -9.28
C CYS A 43 28.03 -13.39 -9.86
N SER A 44 27.94 -12.07 -10.02
CA SER A 44 29.04 -11.25 -10.52
C SER A 44 30.05 -10.83 -9.45
N MET A 45 29.59 -10.68 -8.21
CA MET A 45 30.37 -10.13 -7.10
C MET A 45 31.06 -11.22 -6.30
N VAL A 46 30.40 -12.35 -6.06
CA VAL A 46 30.94 -13.46 -5.27
C VAL A 46 31.80 -14.35 -6.16
N GLY A 47 33.10 -14.40 -5.85
CA GLY A 47 34.10 -15.21 -6.54
C GLY A 47 35.07 -15.82 -5.54
N LEU A 48 35.97 -16.69 -6.00
CA LEU A 48 36.99 -17.36 -5.17
C LEU A 48 37.85 -16.35 -4.40
N GLU A 49 38.03 -15.15 -4.95
CA GLU A 49 38.79 -14.05 -4.36
C GLU A 49 38.09 -13.35 -3.17
N ASN A 50 36.78 -13.52 -3.02
CA ASN A 50 35.97 -12.91 -1.94
C ASN A 50 35.52 -13.95 -0.89
N VAL A 51 35.92 -15.20 -1.08
CA VAL A 51 35.63 -16.30 -0.16
C VAL A 51 36.93 -16.69 0.51
N LEU A 52 36.96 -16.63 1.84
CA LEU A 52 38.12 -17.03 2.62
C LEU A 52 38.43 -18.51 2.35
N SER A 53 39.68 -18.78 1.98
CA SER A 53 40.17 -20.14 1.85
C SER A 53 40.24 -20.82 3.23
N PRO A 54 40.16 -22.15 3.29
CA PRO A 54 40.27 -22.87 4.56
C PRO A 54 41.58 -22.59 5.31
N ALA A 55 42.66 -22.32 4.57
CA ALA A 55 43.95 -21.95 5.14
C ALA A 55 43.92 -20.56 5.78
N GLU A 56 43.26 -19.58 5.14
CA GLU A 56 43.08 -18.23 5.70
C GLU A 56 42.18 -18.26 6.94
N VAL A 57 41.13 -19.09 6.93
CA VAL A 57 40.27 -19.31 8.10
C VAL A 57 41.08 -19.89 9.26
N GLN A 58 41.90 -20.92 9.01
CA GLN A 58 42.78 -21.48 10.04
C GLN A 58 43.83 -20.48 10.55
N ALA A 59 44.42 -19.67 9.67
CA ALA A 59 45.37 -18.64 10.07
C ALA A 59 44.70 -17.57 10.95
N TYR A 60 43.47 -17.19 10.63
CA TYR A 60 42.68 -16.27 11.43
C TYR A 60 42.27 -16.87 12.79
N GLU A 61 41.86 -18.14 12.82
CA GLU A 61 41.57 -18.85 14.07
C GLU A 61 42.82 -18.96 14.97
N ALA A 62 44.00 -19.19 14.38
CA ALA A 62 45.26 -19.19 15.10
C ALA A 62 45.60 -17.80 15.69
N LEU A 63 45.29 -16.72 14.96
CA LEU A 63 45.41 -15.34 15.44
C LEU A 63 44.48 -15.07 16.63
N LEU A 64 43.22 -15.50 16.56
CA LEU A 64 42.28 -15.39 17.67
C LEU A 64 42.75 -16.20 18.89
N ALA A 65 43.23 -17.42 18.66
CA ALA A 65 43.75 -18.29 19.72
C ALA A 65 45.00 -17.73 20.40
N ALA A 66 45.79 -16.90 19.70
CA ALA A 66 46.97 -16.24 20.25
C ALA A 66 46.63 -15.17 21.32
N GLY A 67 45.36 -14.76 21.43
CA GLY A 67 44.87 -13.86 22.49
C GLY A 67 45.47 -12.45 22.46
N LYS A 68 46.11 -12.07 21.34
CA LYS A 68 46.62 -10.72 21.12
C LYS A 68 45.48 -9.84 20.60
N PRO A 69 45.45 -8.53 20.95
CA PRO A 69 44.49 -7.61 20.37
C PRO A 69 44.70 -7.55 18.86
N ILE A 70 43.67 -7.91 18.09
CA ILE A 70 43.65 -7.76 16.64
C ILE A 70 43.46 -6.27 16.35
N LEU A 71 44.34 -5.71 15.53
CA LEU A 71 44.24 -4.33 15.09
C LEU A 71 43.11 -4.23 14.06
N GLU A 72 42.02 -3.57 14.43
CA GLU A 72 40.84 -3.37 13.58
C GLU A 72 40.46 -1.89 13.55
N GLY A 73 39.85 -1.45 12.44
CA GLY A 73 39.31 -0.10 12.27
C GLY A 73 40.34 1.00 12.56
N ASP A 74 39.92 2.01 13.33
CA ASP A 74 40.73 3.19 13.66
C ASP A 74 42.09 2.84 14.28
N ALA A 75 42.17 1.77 15.09
CA ALA A 75 43.43 1.35 15.71
C ALA A 75 44.44 0.78 14.70
N LEU A 76 43.95 0.10 13.65
CA LEU A 76 44.77 -0.34 12.53
C LEU A 76 45.22 0.85 11.68
N GLU A 77 44.31 1.78 11.43
CA GLU A 77 44.56 2.98 10.63
C GLU A 77 45.59 3.90 11.31
N ASP A 78 45.47 4.08 12.63
CA ASP A 78 46.44 4.80 13.47
C ASP A 78 47.81 4.09 13.49
N ALA A 79 47.83 2.75 13.57
CA ALA A 79 49.07 1.97 13.53
C ALA A 79 49.77 2.07 12.16
N LEU A 80 49.01 1.95 11.07
CA LEU A 80 49.53 2.13 9.71
C LEU A 80 50.03 3.57 9.50
N TRP A 81 49.30 4.55 10.00
CA TRP A 81 49.70 5.96 9.96
C TRP A 81 50.99 6.22 10.73
N LEU A 82 51.13 5.64 11.93
CA LEU A 82 52.37 5.66 12.73
C LEU A 82 53.55 4.98 12.01
N CYS A 83 53.31 3.85 11.33
CA CYS A 83 54.32 3.17 10.54
C CYS A 83 54.77 3.98 9.31
N CYS A 84 53.83 4.65 8.62
CA CYS A 84 54.14 5.52 7.49
C CYS A 84 54.91 6.79 7.89
N GLN A 85 54.77 7.23 9.14
CA GLN A 85 55.43 8.43 9.66
C GLN A 85 56.75 8.18 10.38
N ALA A 86 57.21 6.94 10.54
CA ALA A 86 58.48 6.62 11.19
C ALA A 86 59.61 6.52 10.16
N PRO A 87 60.47 7.54 9.99
CA PRO A 87 61.70 7.39 9.24
C PRO A 87 62.72 6.79 10.22
N TRP A 88 63.09 5.52 10.02
CA TRP A 88 64.20 4.85 10.70
C TRP A 88 63.97 4.50 12.18
N LEU A 89 63.29 3.38 12.45
CA LEU A 89 63.62 2.62 13.65
C LEU A 89 64.92 1.84 13.38
N PRO A 90 65.93 1.88 14.27
CA PRO A 90 67.08 0.98 14.17
C PRO A 90 66.60 -0.46 14.29
N SER A 91 66.64 -1.19 13.17
CA SER A 91 66.36 -2.62 13.10
C SER A 91 67.25 -3.35 14.11
N SER A 92 66.63 -3.82 15.19
CA SER A 92 67.23 -4.73 16.15
C SER A 92 66.35 -5.96 16.33
N ILE A 93 65.72 -6.40 15.23
CA ILE A 93 65.09 -7.71 15.13
C ILE A 93 65.60 -8.32 13.84
N ALA A 94 66.40 -9.36 13.99
CA ALA A 94 66.82 -10.23 12.90
C ALA A 94 65.60 -11.01 12.39
N GLU A 95 64.85 -10.41 11.49
CA GLU A 95 64.00 -11.15 10.56
C GLU A 95 64.47 -10.81 9.15
N GLU A 96 64.50 -11.84 8.30
CA GLU A 96 64.83 -11.78 6.87
C GLU A 96 64.13 -10.56 6.23
N GLU A 97 64.90 -9.51 5.95
CA GLU A 97 64.39 -8.38 5.17
C GLU A 97 63.91 -8.93 3.82
N PRO A 98 62.63 -8.76 3.46
CA PRO A 98 62.14 -9.22 2.18
C PRO A 98 62.93 -8.51 1.08
N SER A 99 63.46 -9.30 0.14
CA SER A 99 64.23 -8.79 -0.99
C SER A 99 63.50 -7.60 -1.64
N PRO A 100 64.21 -6.53 -2.03
CA PRO A 100 63.60 -5.38 -2.71
C PRO A 100 62.81 -5.79 -3.96
N GLU A 101 63.13 -6.93 -4.57
CA GLU A 101 62.40 -7.52 -5.69
C GLU A 101 61.04 -8.12 -5.27
N ALA A 102 60.95 -8.71 -4.08
CA ALA A 102 59.71 -9.26 -3.51
C ALA A 102 58.73 -8.13 -3.16
N LEU A 103 59.22 -7.05 -2.53
CA LEU A 103 58.42 -5.85 -2.25
C LEU A 103 57.92 -5.17 -3.54
N GLN A 104 58.75 -5.15 -4.59
CA GLN A 104 58.37 -4.59 -5.88
C GLN A 104 57.34 -5.47 -6.61
N GLN A 105 57.37 -6.80 -6.42
CA GLN A 105 56.34 -7.71 -6.89
C GLN A 105 55.01 -7.55 -6.13
N GLU A 106 55.05 -7.41 -4.81
CA GLU A 106 53.85 -7.17 -3.99
C GLU A 106 53.17 -5.85 -4.35
N LEU A 107 53.93 -4.77 -4.53
CA LEU A 107 53.40 -3.47 -4.97
C LEU A 107 52.71 -3.54 -6.33
N LYS A 108 53.30 -4.30 -7.28
CA LYS A 108 52.69 -4.54 -8.59
C LYS A 108 51.39 -5.34 -8.45
N HIS A 109 51.43 -6.41 -7.66
CA HIS A 109 50.25 -7.23 -7.40
C HIS A 109 49.12 -6.41 -6.77
N TYR A 110 49.43 -5.58 -5.77
CA TYR A 110 48.48 -4.67 -5.14
C TYR A 110 47.87 -3.68 -6.14
N HIS A 111 48.69 -3.08 -7.02
CA HIS A 111 48.22 -2.15 -8.03
C HIS A 111 47.29 -2.83 -9.06
N ASP A 112 47.65 -4.04 -9.49
CA ASP A 112 46.85 -4.84 -10.42
C ASP A 112 45.51 -5.25 -9.79
N CYS A 113 45.51 -5.63 -8.51
CA CYS A 113 44.30 -5.91 -7.74
C CYS A 113 43.38 -4.69 -7.63
N GLN A 114 43.93 -3.51 -7.34
CA GLN A 114 43.16 -2.26 -7.28
C GLN A 114 42.56 -1.90 -8.64
N LEU A 115 43.35 -1.99 -9.71
CA LEU A 115 42.90 -1.71 -11.07
C LEU A 115 41.82 -2.71 -11.52
N TRP A 116 41.96 -3.97 -11.14
CA TRP A 116 40.94 -5.00 -11.41
C TRP A 116 39.64 -4.73 -10.65
N ARG A 117 39.71 -4.38 -9.35
CA ARG A 117 38.52 -4.00 -8.55
C ARG A 117 37.80 -2.81 -9.17
N TYR A 118 38.54 -1.78 -9.56
CA TYR A 118 37.99 -0.61 -10.24
C TYR A 118 37.27 -1.00 -11.54
N ARG A 119 37.92 -1.80 -12.40
CA ARG A 119 37.33 -2.29 -13.66
C ARG A 119 36.09 -3.15 -13.43
N LYS A 120 36.04 -3.95 -12.35
CA LYS A 120 34.89 -4.79 -12.00
C LYS A 120 33.69 -3.95 -11.54
N LEU A 121 33.93 -2.86 -10.80
CA LEU A 121 32.88 -1.99 -10.26
C LEU A 121 32.37 -0.94 -11.27
N GLN A 122 33.20 -0.52 -12.21
CA GLN A 122 32.87 0.55 -13.17
C GLN A 122 31.55 0.32 -13.95
N PRO A 123 31.22 -0.89 -14.47
CA PRO A 123 29.95 -1.12 -15.16
C PRO A 123 28.72 -0.89 -14.27
N TRP A 124 28.83 -1.25 -12.99
CA TRP A 124 27.76 -1.07 -12.01
C TRP A 124 27.55 0.38 -11.65
N THR A 125 28.64 1.13 -11.47
CA THR A 125 28.56 2.59 -11.29
C THR A 125 27.86 3.25 -12.48
N ASN A 126 28.18 2.84 -13.71
CA ASN A 126 27.53 3.37 -14.91
C ASN A 126 26.04 2.98 -14.98
N LYS A 127 25.69 1.73 -14.66
CA LYS A 127 24.30 1.26 -14.63
C LYS A 127 23.46 2.02 -13.61
N LEU A 128 23.97 2.19 -12.38
CA LEU A 128 23.30 2.96 -11.33
C LEU A 128 23.11 4.43 -11.73
N GLN A 129 24.11 5.05 -12.35
CA GLN A 129 23.97 6.43 -12.87
C GLN A 129 22.93 6.55 -13.98
N GLN A 130 22.79 5.53 -14.83
CA GLN A 130 21.76 5.51 -15.87
C GLN A 130 20.36 5.36 -15.27
N GLU A 131 20.19 4.43 -14.31
CA GLU A 131 18.92 4.23 -13.59
C GLU A 131 18.52 5.49 -12.82
N GLN A 132 19.47 6.14 -12.15
CA GLN A 132 19.23 7.41 -11.47
C GLN A 132 18.69 8.48 -12.43
N LYS A 133 19.31 8.66 -13.61
CA LYS A 133 18.84 9.62 -14.62
C LYS A 133 17.45 9.29 -15.15
N TYR A 134 17.14 8.02 -15.33
CA TYR A 134 15.82 7.57 -15.77
C TYR A 134 14.75 7.92 -14.72
N LEU A 135 15.01 7.58 -13.45
CA LEU A 135 14.10 7.86 -12.34
C LEU A 135 13.90 9.37 -12.13
N GLU A 136 14.95 10.18 -12.29
CA GLU A 136 14.84 11.65 -12.22
C GLU A 136 13.91 12.22 -13.30
N GLU A 137 13.88 11.62 -14.50
CA GLU A 137 12.98 12.06 -15.57
C GLU A 137 11.55 11.60 -15.33
N GLU A 138 11.36 10.35 -14.89
CA GLU A 138 10.06 9.80 -14.51
C GLU A 138 9.43 10.61 -13.36
N GLU A 139 10.22 11.01 -12.35
CA GLU A 139 9.77 11.87 -11.26
C GLU A 139 9.29 13.24 -11.78
N LYS A 140 9.96 13.84 -12.77
CA LYS A 140 9.51 15.11 -13.37
C LYS A 140 8.17 14.97 -14.07
N VAL A 141 7.98 13.87 -14.82
CA VAL A 141 6.72 13.58 -15.51
C VAL A 141 5.59 13.43 -14.49
N VAL A 142 5.77 12.57 -13.49
CA VAL A 142 4.78 12.34 -12.43
C VAL A 142 4.46 13.63 -11.67
N LYS A 143 5.47 14.45 -11.34
CA LYS A 143 5.24 15.76 -10.72
C LYS A 143 4.40 16.68 -11.60
N GLN A 144 4.61 16.66 -12.90
CA GLN A 144 3.84 17.48 -13.83
C GLN A 144 2.39 16.99 -13.94
N GLU A 145 2.17 15.69 -14.03
CA GLU A 145 0.83 15.09 -14.04
C GLU A 145 0.07 15.39 -12.74
N LEU A 146 0.74 15.29 -11.58
CA LEU A 146 0.17 15.63 -10.29
C LEU A 146 -0.28 17.10 -10.24
N ARG A 147 0.53 18.03 -10.77
CA ARG A 147 0.14 19.46 -10.86
C ARG A 147 -1.10 19.65 -11.73
N MET A 148 -1.16 18.97 -12.89
CA MET A 148 -2.31 19.06 -13.78
C MET A 148 -3.59 18.52 -13.12
N ALA A 149 -3.51 17.35 -12.47
CA ALA A 149 -4.60 16.76 -11.72
C ALA A 149 -5.07 17.67 -10.56
N HIS A 150 -4.13 18.29 -9.85
CA HIS A 150 -4.45 19.24 -8.77
C HIS A 150 -5.20 20.47 -9.30
N MET A 151 -4.82 21.00 -10.46
CA MET A 151 -5.52 22.14 -11.08
C MET A 151 -6.93 21.75 -11.54
N ASP A 152 -7.12 20.56 -12.12
CA ASP A 152 -8.44 20.05 -12.50
C ASP A 152 -9.35 19.87 -11.28
N LEU A 153 -8.83 19.26 -10.21
CA LEU A 153 -9.57 19.10 -8.96
C LEU A 153 -9.99 20.46 -8.38
N LYS A 154 -9.08 21.44 -8.38
CA LYS A 154 -9.38 22.81 -7.92
C LYS A 154 -10.49 23.46 -8.75
N ALA A 155 -10.48 23.27 -10.07
CA ALA A 155 -11.54 23.76 -10.96
C ALA A 155 -12.89 23.08 -10.67
N LYS A 156 -12.89 21.77 -10.44
CA LYS A 156 -14.09 21.02 -10.04
C LYS A 156 -14.64 21.50 -8.70
N ILE A 157 -13.79 21.66 -7.68
CA ILE A 157 -14.18 22.21 -6.37
C ILE A 157 -14.83 23.59 -6.52
N PHE A 158 -14.24 24.47 -7.34
CA PHE A 158 -14.81 25.80 -7.59
C PHE A 158 -16.21 25.70 -8.21
N LYS A 159 -16.38 24.87 -9.26
CA LYS A 159 -17.70 24.64 -9.90
C LYS A 159 -18.71 24.10 -8.89
N THR A 160 -18.36 23.08 -8.12
CA THR A 160 -19.24 22.50 -7.09
C THR A 160 -19.62 23.55 -6.05
N ARG A 161 -18.69 24.39 -5.61
CA ARG A 161 -18.97 25.48 -4.66
C ARG A 161 -19.92 26.52 -5.24
N THR A 162 -19.80 26.84 -6.54
CA THR A 162 -20.74 27.73 -7.23
C THR A 162 -22.15 27.13 -7.26
N VAL A 163 -22.28 25.85 -7.64
CA VAL A 163 -23.58 25.15 -7.66
C VAL A 163 -24.18 25.09 -6.26
N LEU A 164 -23.38 24.74 -5.24
CA LEU A 164 -23.83 24.70 -3.85
C LEU A 164 -24.34 26.08 -3.38
N SER A 165 -23.66 27.16 -3.75
CA SER A 165 -24.11 28.52 -3.43
C SER A 165 -25.43 28.87 -4.14
N GLN A 166 -25.63 28.42 -5.37
CA GLN A 166 -26.90 28.61 -6.09
C GLN A 166 -28.04 27.83 -5.43
N VAL A 167 -27.81 26.57 -5.06
CA VAL A 167 -28.79 25.74 -4.36
C VAL A 167 -29.13 26.34 -3.01
N SER A 168 -28.15 26.82 -2.25
CA SER A 168 -28.37 27.50 -0.97
C SER A 168 -29.26 28.73 -1.13
N LYS A 169 -29.00 29.57 -2.14
CA LYS A 169 -29.84 30.74 -2.44
C LYS A 169 -31.26 30.36 -2.86
N ALA A 170 -31.42 29.30 -3.65
CA ALA A 170 -32.73 28.81 -4.04
C ALA A 170 -33.51 28.26 -2.82
N ALA A 171 -32.82 27.56 -1.92
CA ALA A 171 -33.41 27.06 -0.67
C ALA A 171 -33.82 28.22 0.27
N GLU A 172 -32.99 29.27 0.37
CA GLU A 172 -33.33 30.50 1.10
C GLU A 172 -34.58 31.17 0.51
N GLN A 173 -34.67 31.30 -0.81
CA GLN A 173 -35.86 31.85 -1.49
C GLN A 173 -37.12 31.01 -1.23
N VAL A 174 -37.02 29.67 -1.28
CA VAL A 174 -38.14 28.78 -0.93
C VAL A 174 -38.54 28.96 0.53
N SER A 175 -37.58 29.05 1.44
CA SER A 175 -37.82 29.31 2.86
C SER A 175 -38.49 30.67 3.11
N GLU A 176 -38.09 31.72 2.38
CA GLU A 176 -38.70 33.06 2.46
C GLU A 176 -40.14 33.06 1.89
N CYS A 177 -40.40 32.36 0.79
CA CYS A 177 -41.75 32.17 0.26
C CYS A 177 -42.69 31.47 1.26
N HIS A 178 -42.15 30.55 2.08
CA HIS A 178 -42.92 29.91 3.16
C HIS A 178 -43.09 30.81 4.40
N GLY A 179 -42.19 31.76 4.64
CA GLY A 179 -42.26 32.71 5.75
C GLY A 179 -43.18 33.92 5.49
N SER A 180 -43.38 34.33 4.23
CA SER A 180 -44.21 35.51 3.88
C SER A 180 -45.69 35.18 3.64
N MET A 181 -46.08 33.91 3.63
CA MET A 181 -47.46 33.48 3.47
C MET A 181 -48.11 33.48 4.86
N GLY A 182 -48.84 34.57 5.15
CA GLY A 182 -49.43 34.82 6.47
C GLY A 182 -50.16 33.62 7.07
N MET A 183 -49.88 33.37 8.34
CA MET A 183 -50.53 32.49 9.31
C MET A 183 -51.95 32.02 8.90
N GLY A 184 -52.03 31.00 8.07
CA GLY A 184 -53.28 30.42 7.59
C GLY A 184 -52.98 29.21 6.72
N GLN A 185 -52.66 28.09 7.37
CA GLN A 185 -52.41 26.76 6.79
C GLN A 185 -51.47 26.76 5.57
N LEU A 186 -50.20 26.44 5.82
CA LEU A 186 -49.30 25.98 4.75
C LEU A 186 -50.00 24.87 3.95
N PRO A 187 -49.90 24.85 2.61
CA PRO A 187 -50.18 23.64 1.85
C PRO A 187 -49.25 22.56 2.40
N THR A 188 -49.81 21.57 3.09
CA THR A 188 -49.07 20.43 3.61
C THR A 188 -48.34 19.80 2.43
N LEU A 189 -47.01 19.78 2.48
CA LEU A 189 -46.20 19.09 1.47
C LEU A 189 -46.70 17.64 1.39
N LEU A 190 -46.80 17.06 0.19
CA LEU A 190 -47.30 15.69 -0.04
C LEU A 190 -46.58 14.62 0.82
N CYS A 191 -45.34 14.90 1.23
CA CYS A 191 -44.54 14.06 2.12
C CYS A 191 -44.86 14.20 3.62
N GLN A 192 -45.76 15.12 3.99
CA GLN A 192 -46.29 15.29 5.36
C GLN A 192 -47.77 14.92 5.47
N THR A 193 -48.45 14.66 4.35
CA THR A 193 -49.83 14.15 4.36
C THR A 193 -49.82 12.65 4.57
N ASP A 194 -50.62 12.16 5.52
CA ASP A 194 -50.86 10.73 5.67
C ASP A 194 -51.59 10.22 4.40
N LEU A 195 -50.88 9.45 3.57
CA LEU A 195 -51.38 8.89 2.32
C LEU A 195 -52.10 7.56 2.54
N THR A 196 -52.12 7.03 3.77
CA THR A 196 -52.81 5.78 4.13
C THR A 196 -54.26 5.72 3.60
N PRO A 197 -55.13 6.74 3.78
CA PRO A 197 -56.50 6.68 3.26
C PRO A 197 -56.59 6.67 1.72
N TYR A 198 -55.61 7.27 1.02
CA TYR A 198 -55.57 7.22 -0.45
C TYR A 198 -55.13 5.83 -0.94
N LEU A 199 -54.12 5.25 -0.29
CA LEU A 199 -53.66 3.89 -0.59
C LEU A 199 -54.73 2.84 -0.28
N GLU A 200 -55.48 3.00 0.80
CA GLU A 200 -56.64 2.14 1.12
C GLU A 200 -57.74 2.25 0.05
N GLN A 201 -58.00 3.46 -0.45
CA GLN A 201 -58.98 3.68 -1.52
C GLN A 201 -58.52 3.10 -2.86
N GLU A 202 -57.23 3.21 -3.19
CA GLU A 202 -56.64 2.60 -4.39
C GLU A 202 -56.67 1.07 -4.31
N GLN A 203 -56.35 0.50 -3.14
CA GLN A 203 -56.47 -0.93 -2.88
C GLN A 203 -57.92 -1.40 -3.02
N GLN A 204 -58.89 -0.68 -2.43
CA GLN A 204 -60.30 -1.03 -2.54
C GLN A 204 -60.83 -0.97 -3.98
N ALA A 205 -60.37 0.02 -4.78
CA ALA A 205 -60.70 0.10 -6.20
C ALA A 205 -60.06 -1.06 -6.99
N THR A 206 -58.84 -1.45 -6.63
CA THR A 206 -58.13 -2.58 -7.24
C THR A 206 -58.83 -3.91 -6.92
N ASP A 207 -59.23 -4.13 -5.67
CA ASP A 207 -59.98 -5.33 -5.25
C ASP A 207 -61.35 -5.40 -5.93
N ALA A 208 -62.04 -4.27 -6.06
CA ALA A 208 -63.30 -4.18 -6.79
C ALA A 208 -63.13 -4.49 -8.28
N PHE A 209 -62.02 -4.06 -8.88
CA PHE A 209 -61.69 -4.35 -10.27
C PHE A 209 -61.29 -5.82 -10.48
N GLU A 210 -60.51 -6.40 -9.56
CA GLU A 210 -60.13 -7.81 -9.59
C GLU A 210 -61.35 -8.72 -9.45
N SER A 211 -62.26 -8.42 -8.50
CA SER A 211 -63.51 -9.16 -8.35
C SER A 211 -64.44 -9.03 -9.58
N PHE A 212 -64.43 -7.86 -10.25
CA PHE A 212 -65.15 -7.68 -11.51
C PHE A 212 -64.55 -8.55 -12.63
N ILE A 213 -63.22 -8.57 -12.79
CA ILE A 213 -62.56 -9.43 -13.79
C ILE A 213 -62.85 -10.91 -13.53
N GLN A 214 -62.80 -11.34 -12.26
CA GLN A 214 -63.11 -12.73 -11.88
C GLN A 214 -64.56 -13.13 -12.22
N GLN A 215 -65.51 -12.19 -12.20
CA GLN A 215 -66.90 -12.47 -12.60
C GLN A 215 -67.09 -12.71 -14.10
N PHE A 216 -66.25 -12.09 -14.95
CA PHE A 216 -66.34 -12.22 -16.41
C PHE A 216 -65.41 -13.28 -17.00
N LEU A 217 -64.51 -13.86 -16.19
CA LEU A 217 -63.58 -14.91 -16.62
C LEU A 217 -63.53 -16.10 -15.63
N PRO A 218 -64.61 -16.90 -15.46
CA PRO A 218 -64.62 -17.90 -14.39
C PRO A 218 -63.78 -19.17 -14.65
N GLU A 219 -63.08 -19.32 -15.79
CA GLU A 219 -62.52 -20.65 -16.12
C GLU A 219 -61.30 -20.69 -17.08
N SER A 220 -60.30 -19.81 -16.93
CA SER A 220 -59.07 -19.97 -17.75
C SER A 220 -57.72 -19.67 -17.12
N VAL A 221 -57.61 -19.46 -15.80
CA VAL A 221 -56.28 -19.44 -15.17
C VAL A 221 -56.33 -20.19 -13.85
N GLN A 222 -56.24 -21.53 -13.93
CA GLN A 222 -55.48 -22.20 -12.89
C GLN A 222 -54.05 -21.69 -13.00
N ALA A 223 -53.57 -21.09 -11.93
CA ALA A 223 -52.17 -20.74 -11.75
C ALA A 223 -51.30 -21.96 -12.11
N PRO A 224 -50.34 -21.84 -13.04
CA PRO A 224 -49.20 -22.71 -13.03
C PRO A 224 -48.33 -22.25 -11.87
N ASP A 225 -48.44 -22.95 -10.75
CA ASP A 225 -47.26 -23.21 -9.94
C ASP A 225 -46.14 -23.69 -10.89
N ILE A 226 -44.92 -23.25 -10.63
CA ILE A 226 -43.64 -23.58 -11.32
C ILE A 226 -43.21 -22.52 -12.35
N TRP A 227 -42.59 -21.44 -11.86
CA TRP A 227 -41.43 -20.82 -12.52
C TRP A 227 -40.16 -21.23 -11.76
N GLU A 228 -39.74 -22.46 -11.98
CA GLU A 228 -38.33 -22.83 -11.79
C GLU A 228 -37.82 -23.45 -13.11
N ALA A 229 -36.71 -22.88 -13.59
CA ALA A 229 -35.74 -23.47 -14.50
C ALA A 229 -36.21 -24.01 -15.87
N ASN A 230 -35.97 -23.25 -16.94
CA ASN A 230 -34.82 -23.49 -17.84
C ASN A 230 -34.93 -22.68 -19.12
N GLY A 231 -33.77 -22.29 -19.64
CA GLY A 231 -33.63 -21.58 -20.90
C GLY A 231 -33.74 -22.49 -22.13
N SER A 232 -33.85 -21.80 -23.27
CA SER A 232 -33.72 -22.31 -24.64
C SER A 232 -34.72 -23.38 -25.07
N GLN A 233 -35.58 -23.05 -26.03
CA GLN A 233 -35.52 -23.59 -27.40
C GLN A 233 -36.78 -23.22 -28.19
N GLU A 234 -36.58 -22.84 -29.45
CA GLU A 234 -37.58 -22.70 -30.52
C GLU A 234 -38.60 -23.84 -30.53
N VAL A 235 -39.90 -23.53 -30.72
CA VAL A 235 -40.84 -24.40 -31.43
C VAL A 235 -41.89 -23.56 -32.16
N THR A 236 -41.81 -23.66 -33.49
CA THR A 236 -42.82 -23.45 -34.53
C THR A 236 -44.10 -24.27 -34.32
N GLU A 237 -45.18 -23.82 -34.96
CA GLU A 237 -46.46 -24.50 -35.21
C GLU A 237 -47.53 -24.49 -34.11
N ARG A 238 -48.60 -23.71 -34.36
CA ARG A 238 -49.97 -24.21 -34.13
C ARG A 238 -50.93 -23.80 -35.25
N ARG A 239 -51.15 -24.82 -36.06
CA ARG A 239 -52.19 -25.14 -37.06
C ARG A 239 -53.62 -24.69 -36.70
N ASP A 240 -54.26 -24.11 -37.72
CA ASP A 240 -55.67 -24.08 -38.13
C ASP A 240 -56.81 -24.19 -37.10
N SER A 241 -57.62 -23.12 -37.05
CA SER A 241 -59.03 -23.15 -36.61
C SER A 241 -59.95 -22.75 -37.77
N LYS A 242 -60.32 -23.77 -38.54
CA LYS A 242 -61.65 -24.04 -39.13
C LYS A 242 -62.58 -22.84 -39.40
N LYS A 243 -62.69 -22.51 -40.70
CA LYS A 243 -63.81 -21.79 -41.33
C LYS A 243 -65.16 -22.37 -40.86
N THR A 244 -65.98 -21.54 -40.24
CA THR A 244 -67.43 -21.78 -40.11
C THR A 244 -68.15 -20.66 -40.85
N SER A 245 -69.01 -21.09 -41.76
CA SER A 245 -69.83 -20.31 -42.68
C SER A 245 -70.71 -19.27 -41.97
N THR A 246 -70.80 -18.10 -42.60
CA THR A 246 -71.81 -17.07 -42.35
C THR A 246 -73.24 -17.61 -42.49
N PRO A 247 -74.17 -17.06 -41.70
CA PRO A 247 -75.48 -16.68 -42.21
C PRO A 247 -75.59 -15.15 -42.17
N LYS A 248 -75.90 -14.55 -43.32
CA LYS A 248 -76.32 -13.15 -43.41
C LYS A 248 -77.69 -13.01 -42.73
N GLY A 249 -77.78 -12.10 -41.77
CA GLY A 249 -79.04 -11.61 -41.21
C GLY A 249 -78.84 -10.29 -40.46
N LEU A 250 -79.38 -9.21 -41.04
CA LEU A 250 -79.77 -7.94 -40.42
C LEU A 250 -78.85 -7.26 -39.37
N GLY A 251 -78.18 -6.20 -39.83
CA GLY A 251 -78.24 -4.85 -39.24
C GLY A 251 -78.08 -4.64 -37.72
N THR A 252 -76.90 -4.14 -37.36
CA THR A 252 -76.64 -3.11 -36.33
C THR A 252 -76.92 -3.47 -34.87
N ASP A 253 -76.06 -4.30 -34.27
CA ASP A 253 -75.57 -4.10 -32.88
C ASP A 253 -74.39 -5.03 -32.49
N GLU A 254 -74.18 -6.15 -33.20
CA GLU A 254 -73.11 -7.12 -32.86
C GLU A 254 -71.67 -6.66 -33.18
N ASP A 255 -71.46 -5.82 -34.19
CA ASP A 255 -70.12 -5.31 -34.56
C ASP A 255 -69.55 -4.35 -33.50
N LYS A 256 -70.42 -3.62 -32.79
CA LYS A 256 -70.00 -2.74 -31.68
C LYS A 256 -69.58 -3.53 -30.44
N LEU A 257 -70.29 -4.61 -30.12
CA LEU A 257 -69.99 -5.47 -28.97
C LEU A 257 -68.65 -6.21 -29.10
N LEU A 258 -68.28 -6.63 -30.32
CA LEU A 258 -66.98 -7.26 -30.59
C LEU A 258 -65.81 -6.26 -30.52
N GLU A 259 -66.02 -5.02 -30.96
CA GLU A 259 -65.02 -3.95 -30.87
C GLU A 259 -64.84 -3.46 -29.42
N ASP A 260 -65.93 -3.42 -28.65
CA ASP A 260 -65.91 -3.14 -27.20
C ASP A 260 -65.17 -4.23 -26.42
N GLN A 261 -65.35 -5.51 -26.78
CA GLN A 261 -64.61 -6.62 -26.15
C GLN A 261 -63.12 -6.59 -26.49
N TYR A 262 -62.75 -6.33 -27.75
CA TYR A 262 -61.36 -6.21 -28.15
C TYR A 262 -60.67 -5.00 -27.51
N SER A 263 -61.38 -3.87 -27.35
CA SER A 263 -60.87 -2.69 -26.66
C SER A 263 -60.66 -2.95 -25.16
N PHE A 264 -61.56 -3.71 -24.51
CA PHE A 264 -61.40 -4.15 -23.12
C PHE A 264 -60.13 -4.97 -22.90
N TRP A 265 -59.89 -6.02 -23.71
CA TRP A 265 -58.68 -6.85 -23.60
C TRP A 265 -57.39 -6.06 -23.88
N LYS A 266 -57.46 -5.10 -24.79
CA LYS A 266 -56.33 -4.22 -25.10
C LYS A 266 -56.00 -3.26 -23.94
N GLU A 267 -57.02 -2.69 -23.29
CA GLU A 267 -56.79 -1.85 -22.09
C GLU A 267 -56.37 -2.70 -20.88
N LEU A 268 -56.89 -3.92 -20.73
CA LEU A 268 -56.43 -4.85 -19.69
C LEU A 268 -54.95 -5.19 -19.87
N GLY A 269 -54.52 -5.54 -21.08
CA GLY A 269 -53.11 -5.78 -21.37
C GLY A 269 -52.23 -4.54 -21.12
N ARG A 270 -52.74 -3.33 -21.36
CA ARG A 270 -52.03 -2.09 -21.00
C ARG A 270 -51.91 -1.91 -19.49
N ILE A 271 -52.97 -2.14 -18.74
CA ILE A 271 -52.96 -2.06 -17.27
C ILE A 271 -51.99 -3.08 -16.68
N GLU A 272 -51.99 -4.32 -17.18
CA GLU A 272 -51.04 -5.36 -16.76
C GLU A 272 -49.59 -4.94 -17.02
N THR A 273 -49.29 -4.41 -18.22
CA THR A 273 -47.94 -3.91 -18.50
C THR A 273 -47.54 -2.73 -17.63
N ALA A 274 -48.47 -1.79 -17.37
CA ALA A 274 -48.21 -0.66 -16.49
C ALA A 274 -47.96 -1.11 -15.05
N HIS A 275 -48.72 -2.09 -14.56
CA HIS A 275 -48.54 -2.67 -13.23
C HIS A 275 -47.18 -3.38 -13.09
N ILE A 276 -46.78 -4.17 -14.09
CA ILE A 276 -45.47 -4.83 -14.10
C ILE A 276 -44.34 -3.80 -14.10
N CYS A 277 -44.43 -2.77 -14.94
CA CYS A 277 -43.43 -1.69 -14.99
C CYS A 277 -43.34 -0.94 -13.65
N ALA A 278 -44.47 -0.59 -13.05
CA ALA A 278 -44.50 0.09 -11.75
C ALA A 278 -43.90 -0.78 -10.65
N ARG A 279 -44.22 -2.09 -10.58
CA ARG A 279 -43.61 -3.01 -9.61
C ARG A 279 -42.11 -3.16 -9.81
N MET A 280 -41.65 -3.22 -11.07
CA MET A 280 -40.22 -3.28 -11.37
C MET A 280 -39.50 -2.02 -10.91
N GLU A 281 -40.09 -0.84 -11.11
CA GLU A 281 -39.52 0.44 -10.66
C GLU A 281 -39.44 0.52 -9.13
N VAL A 282 -40.45 0.04 -8.41
CA VAL A 282 -40.42 -0.04 -6.93
C VAL A 282 -39.29 -0.95 -6.45
N ILE A 283 -39.11 -2.12 -7.08
CA ILE A 283 -38.03 -3.06 -6.70
C ILE A 283 -36.65 -2.45 -6.98
N VAL A 284 -36.48 -1.83 -8.15
CA VAL A 284 -35.21 -1.19 -8.54
C VAL A 284 -34.85 -0.06 -7.57
N THR A 285 -35.81 0.84 -7.29
CA THR A 285 -35.58 1.95 -6.37
C THR A 285 -35.32 1.48 -4.94
N ALA A 286 -36.02 0.44 -4.46
CA ALA A 286 -35.74 -0.15 -3.15
C ALA A 286 -34.31 -0.73 -3.06
N ALA A 287 -33.87 -1.48 -4.08
CA ALA A 287 -32.52 -2.03 -4.12
C ALA A 287 -31.44 -0.95 -4.20
N GLU A 288 -31.69 0.14 -4.93
CA GLU A 288 -30.79 1.29 -4.96
C GLU A 288 -30.66 1.95 -3.57
N VAL A 289 -31.78 2.16 -2.87
CA VAL A 289 -31.79 2.74 -1.52
C VAL A 289 -31.02 1.83 -0.56
N GLU A 290 -31.32 0.53 -0.51
CA GLU A 290 -30.59 -0.42 0.34
C GLU A 290 -29.09 -0.45 0.03
N GLY A 291 -28.71 -0.40 -1.26
CA GLY A 291 -27.32 -0.32 -1.68
C GLY A 291 -26.63 0.95 -1.19
N THR A 292 -27.30 2.11 -1.26
CA THR A 292 -26.76 3.37 -0.74
C THR A 292 -26.65 3.38 0.79
N CYS A 293 -27.62 2.79 1.51
CA CYS A 293 -27.57 2.62 2.96
C CYS A 293 -26.39 1.72 3.37
N ALA A 294 -26.21 0.57 2.71
CA ALA A 294 -25.10 -0.33 3.00
C ALA A 294 -23.73 0.33 2.74
N ALA A 295 -23.61 1.12 1.66
CA ALA A 295 -22.40 1.88 1.36
C ALA A 295 -22.12 2.95 2.43
N LEU A 296 -23.15 3.65 2.90
CA LEU A 296 -23.04 4.64 3.99
C LEU A 296 -22.55 3.97 5.28
N GLU A 297 -23.17 2.86 5.67
CA GLU A 297 -22.77 2.12 6.88
C GLU A 297 -21.33 1.62 6.78
N TRP A 298 -20.91 1.12 5.62
CA TRP A 298 -19.52 0.70 5.41
C TRP A 298 -18.55 1.88 5.54
N ALA A 299 -18.89 3.03 4.96
CA ALA A 299 -18.06 4.24 5.07
C ALA A 299 -17.95 4.71 6.53
N GLN A 300 -19.04 4.67 7.29
CA GLN A 300 -19.05 5.01 8.72
C GLN A 300 -18.16 4.08 9.55
N ARG A 301 -18.31 2.76 9.40
CA ARG A 301 -17.45 1.77 10.09
C ARG A 301 -15.97 1.95 9.75
N THR A 302 -15.68 2.29 8.49
CA THR A 302 -14.30 2.53 8.04
C THR A 302 -13.72 3.80 8.65
N LEU A 303 -14.54 4.85 8.80
CA LEU A 303 -14.13 6.08 9.48
C LEU A 303 -13.81 5.82 10.96
N GLU A 304 -14.69 5.12 11.67
CA GLU A 304 -14.49 4.76 13.08
C GLU A 304 -13.19 3.96 13.27
N ALA A 305 -12.95 2.97 12.40
CA ALA A 305 -11.72 2.18 12.44
C ALA A 305 -10.45 3.03 12.17
N LEU A 306 -10.54 4.06 11.32
CA LEU A 306 -9.41 4.97 11.09
C LEU A 306 -9.13 5.85 12.30
N GLU A 307 -10.17 6.36 12.96
CA GLU A 307 -10.04 7.15 14.19
C GLU A 307 -9.42 6.34 15.34
N ASP A 308 -9.88 5.10 15.53
CA ASP A 308 -9.31 4.18 16.54
C ASP A 308 -7.84 3.87 16.26
N ASN A 309 -7.49 3.60 15.00
CA ASN A 309 -6.11 3.36 14.59
C ASN A 309 -5.23 4.59 14.80
N GLN A 310 -5.74 5.79 14.52
CA GLN A 310 -5.01 7.04 14.77
C GLN A 310 -4.72 7.21 16.27
N GLN A 311 -5.70 6.99 17.13
CA GLN A 311 -5.50 7.07 18.59
C GLN A 311 -4.47 6.05 19.09
N ALA A 312 -4.49 4.82 18.55
CA ALA A 312 -3.51 3.79 18.90
C ALA A 312 -2.07 4.19 18.51
N VAL A 313 -1.89 4.75 17.30
CA VAL A 313 -0.59 5.24 16.83
C VAL A 313 -0.11 6.42 17.68
N GLU A 314 -0.99 7.36 18.01
CA GLU A 314 -0.65 8.49 18.88
C GLU A 314 -0.22 8.03 20.28
N ALA A 315 -0.91 7.05 20.86
CA ALA A 315 -0.55 6.46 22.16
C ALA A 315 0.83 5.78 22.12
N GLU A 316 1.11 5.01 21.06
CA GLU A 316 2.41 4.36 20.88
C GLU A 316 3.55 5.38 20.78
N LEU A 317 3.37 6.42 19.96
CA LEU A 317 4.35 7.51 19.82
C LEU A 317 4.58 8.26 21.14
N GLN A 318 3.52 8.53 21.90
CA GLN A 318 3.64 9.14 23.22
C GLN A 318 4.42 8.24 24.20
N SER A 319 4.19 6.93 24.14
CA SER A 319 4.93 5.96 24.96
C SER A 319 6.42 5.96 24.63
N GLN A 320 6.77 5.95 23.34
CA GLN A 320 8.15 5.97 22.86
C GLN A 320 8.84 7.29 23.23
N ALA A 321 8.14 8.43 23.08
CA ALA A 321 8.64 9.72 23.52
C ALA A 321 8.93 9.73 25.03
N ALA A 322 8.06 9.13 25.85
CA ALA A 322 8.29 9.01 27.29
C ALA A 322 9.51 8.13 27.62
N VAL A 323 9.73 7.03 26.89
CA VAL A 323 10.93 6.18 27.04
C VAL A 323 12.20 6.96 26.72
N LEU A 324 12.24 7.64 25.57
CA LEU A 324 13.39 8.46 25.15
C LEU A 324 13.67 9.59 26.15
N GLN A 325 12.63 10.23 26.69
CA GLN A 325 12.80 11.24 27.73
C GLN A 325 13.40 10.66 29.02
N ARG A 326 13.03 9.45 29.44
CA ARG A 326 13.64 8.79 30.60
C ARG A 326 15.11 8.48 30.35
N GLN A 327 15.45 7.94 29.18
CA GLN A 327 16.84 7.66 28.79
C GLN A 327 17.70 8.93 28.77
N LEU A 328 17.18 10.02 28.20
CA LEU A 328 17.87 11.32 28.23
C LEU A 328 18.09 11.84 29.64
N ARG A 329 17.11 11.67 30.54
CA ARG A 329 17.27 12.06 31.95
C ARG A 329 18.33 11.22 32.66
N ALA A 330 18.37 9.91 32.41
CA ALA A 330 19.39 9.01 32.96
C ALA A 330 20.78 9.40 32.47
N LEU A 331 20.99 9.55 31.15
CA LEU A 331 22.26 10.00 30.58
C LEU A 331 22.72 11.34 31.16
N ARG A 332 21.81 12.31 31.29
CA ARG A 332 22.13 13.61 31.92
C ARG A 332 22.55 13.46 33.38
N PHE A 333 21.95 12.52 34.11
CA PHE A 333 22.34 12.21 35.49
C PHE A 333 23.75 11.60 35.53
N ASP A 334 24.02 10.60 34.69
CA ASP A 334 25.33 9.93 34.62
C ASP A 334 26.45 10.91 34.26
N ILE A 335 26.21 11.79 33.28
CA ILE A 335 27.17 12.86 32.90
C ILE A 335 27.43 13.78 34.09
N ARG A 336 26.40 14.22 34.80
CA ARG A 336 26.56 15.07 35.98
C ARG A 336 27.34 14.35 37.08
N GLN A 337 27.09 13.06 37.30
CA GLN A 337 27.79 12.26 38.29
C GLN A 337 29.27 12.10 37.92
N ALA A 338 29.60 11.80 36.66
CA ALA A 338 30.97 11.71 36.18
C ALA A 338 31.72 13.04 36.33
N LEU A 339 31.08 14.17 35.96
CA LEU A 339 31.66 15.51 36.10
C LEU A 339 31.88 15.94 37.54
N THR A 340 30.99 15.55 38.46
CA THR A 340 31.08 15.99 39.87
C THR A 340 31.92 15.06 40.74
N GLN A 341 31.96 13.76 40.47
CA GLN A 341 32.67 12.80 41.33
C GLN A 341 33.96 12.27 40.71
N GLN A 342 33.95 11.89 39.44
CA GLN A 342 35.09 11.21 38.82
C GLN A 342 36.14 12.19 38.29
N LEU A 343 35.70 13.22 37.56
CA LEU A 343 36.59 14.19 36.94
C LEU A 343 37.45 14.95 37.97
N PRO A 344 36.90 15.45 39.11
CA PRO A 344 37.72 16.16 40.09
C PRO A 344 38.72 15.25 40.81
N ALA A 345 38.38 13.97 40.99
CA ALA A 345 39.28 12.99 41.58
C ALA A 345 40.48 12.70 40.65
N LEU A 346 40.21 12.52 39.35
CA LEU A 346 41.24 12.33 38.34
C LEU A 346 42.12 13.57 38.17
N LEU A 347 41.54 14.77 38.11
CA LEU A 347 42.29 16.02 38.04
C LEU A 347 43.17 16.25 39.28
N LYS A 348 42.68 15.90 40.49
CA LYS A 348 43.49 15.95 41.71
C LYS A 348 44.64 14.95 41.69
N ALA A 349 44.42 13.73 41.17
CA ALA A 349 45.47 12.72 41.03
C ALA A 349 46.55 13.19 40.04
N GLU A 350 46.14 13.76 38.90
CA GLU A 350 47.06 14.24 37.89
C GLU A 350 47.83 15.48 38.35
N ALA A 351 47.18 16.43 39.01
CA ALA A 351 47.85 17.59 39.62
C ALA A 351 48.90 17.15 40.66
N ARG A 352 48.64 16.10 41.43
CA ARG A 352 49.62 15.51 42.36
C ARG A 352 50.79 14.85 41.62
N ARG A 353 50.53 14.17 40.50
CA ARG A 353 51.56 13.55 39.66
C ARG A 353 52.47 14.60 39.03
N LEU A 354 51.91 15.68 38.51
CA LEU A 354 52.64 16.80 37.92
C LEU A 354 53.37 17.66 38.96
N GLY A 355 52.88 17.74 40.20
CA GLY A 355 53.54 18.46 41.30
C GLY A 355 54.74 17.74 41.92
N ARG A 356 54.78 16.40 41.86
CA ARG A 356 55.86 15.57 42.44
C ARG A 356 57.28 15.92 41.92
N PRO A 357 57.52 16.09 40.61
CA PRO A 357 58.83 16.49 40.09
C PRO A 357 59.28 17.87 40.58
N ILE A 358 58.34 18.81 40.72
CA ILE A 358 58.63 20.18 41.17
C ILE A 358 59.02 20.19 42.64
N LEU A 359 58.26 19.47 43.47
CA LEU A 359 58.57 19.29 44.89
C LEU A 359 59.90 18.56 45.08
N HIS A 360 60.13 17.47 44.34
CA HIS A 360 61.41 16.75 44.38
C HIS A 360 62.58 17.66 44.02
N ARG A 361 62.46 18.50 42.98
CA ARG A 361 63.51 19.46 42.60
C ARG A 361 63.75 20.53 43.68
N HIS A 362 62.71 20.93 44.40
CA HIS A 362 62.81 21.88 45.51
C HIS A 362 63.54 21.26 46.72
N TYR A 363 63.13 20.06 47.14
CA TYR A 363 63.78 19.33 48.24
C TYR A 363 65.22 18.92 47.92
N SER A 364 65.51 18.52 46.68
CA SER A 364 66.89 18.24 46.25
C SER A 364 67.77 19.49 46.22
N ARG A 365 67.21 20.69 46.03
CA ARG A 365 67.94 21.96 46.12
C ARG A 365 68.17 22.42 47.57
N GLU A 366 67.24 22.15 48.47
CA GLU A 366 67.40 22.44 49.91
C GLU A 366 68.39 21.48 50.59
N ALA A 367 68.41 20.21 50.20
CA ALA A 367 69.37 19.22 50.71
C ALA A 367 70.81 19.39 50.16
N ALA A 368 71.00 20.23 49.14
CA ALA A 368 72.30 20.54 48.55
C ALA A 368 72.89 21.89 49.05
N ARG A 369 72.25 22.52 50.04
CA ARG A 369 72.81 23.61 50.86
C ARG A 369 73.21 23.05 52.21
#